data_AF-A0A6F8Y6Q7-F1
#
_entry.id   AF-A0A6F8Y6Q7-F1
#
_cell.length_a   1.000
_cell.length_b   1.000
_cell.length_c   1.000
_cell.angle_alpha   90.00
_cell.angle_beta   90.00
_cell.angle_gamma   90.00
#
_symmetry.space_group_name_H-M   'P 1'
#
loop_
_entity.id
_entity.type
_entity.pdbx_description
1 polymer ?
#
loop_
_entity_poly.entity_id
_entity_poly.type
_entity_poly.pdbx_seq_one_letter_code
_entity_poly.pdbx_strand_id
1 'polypeptide(L)'
;MTSTPETIRTVGQLRASGHRQRTVKEELRDNLLARMRDGSPRFPGIVGYDGTVLPEVERAILAGHDMVLLGERGRARPGSSAPWSGSSTSGRR
;
A
#
# COMPACT_ATOMS: atom_id res chain seq x y z
N MET A 1 -4.30 -19.01 -20.03
CA MET A 1 -3.49 -19.73 -19.03
C MET A 1 -2.77 -18.69 -18.19
N THR A 2 -3.37 -18.25 -17.09
CA THR A 2 -2.76 -17.25 -16.20
C THR A 2 -2.00 -18.02 -15.13
N SER A 3 -0.69 -18.17 -15.32
CA SER A 3 0.18 -18.87 -14.38
C SER A 3 0.16 -18.13 -13.05
N THR A 4 -0.41 -18.74 -12.02
CA THR A 4 -0.31 -18.26 -10.63
C THR A 4 1.17 -18.12 -10.31
N PRO A 5 1.68 -16.94 -9.92
CA PRO A 5 3.10 -16.79 -9.64
C PRO A 5 3.45 -17.71 -8.48
N GLU A 6 4.50 -18.52 -8.67
CA GLU A 6 5.03 -19.40 -7.63
C GLU A 6 5.19 -18.58 -6.34
N THR A 7 4.44 -18.97 -5.31
CA THR A 7 4.34 -18.17 -4.09
C THR A 7 5.65 -18.25 -3.33
N ILE A 8 6.50 -17.24 -3.51
CA ILE A 8 7.70 -17.01 -2.69
C ILE A 8 7.23 -16.68 -1.26
N ARG A 9 7.56 -17.53 -0.29
CA ARG A 9 7.12 -17.41 1.12
C ARG A 9 8.22 -16.97 2.07
N THR A 10 9.48 -17.00 1.64
CA THR A 10 10.62 -16.63 2.48
C THR A 10 11.55 -15.65 1.78
N VAL A 11 12.27 -14.86 2.58
CA VAL A 11 13.33 -13.96 2.07
C VAL A 11 14.43 -14.76 1.37
N GLY A 12 14.72 -15.98 1.84
CA GLY A 12 15.67 -16.89 1.18
C GLY A 12 15.23 -17.27 -0.24
N GLN A 13 13.96 -17.61 -0.42
CA GLN A 13 13.38 -17.90 -1.74
C GLN A 13 13.39 -16.66 -2.65
N LEU A 14 13.12 -15.48 -2.10
CA LEU A 14 13.18 -14.21 -2.85
C LEU A 14 14.60 -13.91 -3.36
N ARG A 15 15.62 -14.13 -2.51
CA ARG A 15 17.02 -13.95 -2.91
C ARG A 15 17.42 -14.97 -3.99
N ALA A 16 17.00 -16.22 -3.84
CA ALA A 16 17.30 -17.29 -4.81
C ALA A 16 16.63 -17.07 -6.18
N SER A 17 15.49 -16.38 -6.24
CA SER A 17 14.79 -16.07 -7.49
C SER A 17 15.47 -14.98 -8.34
N GLY A 18 16.67 -14.52 -7.96
CA GLY A 18 17.39 -13.44 -8.64
C GLY A 18 16.81 -12.06 -8.38
N HIS A 19 15.99 -11.89 -7.33
CA HIS A 19 15.43 -10.59 -6.98
C HIS A 19 16.56 -9.60 -6.63
N ARG A 20 16.59 -8.48 -7.35
CA ARG A 20 17.50 -7.37 -7.04
C ARG A 20 16.95 -6.58 -5.87
N GLN A 21 17.66 -6.60 -4.75
CA GLN A 21 17.34 -5.73 -3.62
C GLN A 21 17.52 -4.27 -4.06
N ARG A 22 16.45 -3.48 -3.92
CA ARG A 22 16.46 -2.03 -4.11
C ARG A 22 16.11 -1.36 -2.80
N THR A 23 16.56 -0.14 -2.63
CA THR A 23 16.13 0.68 -1.51
C THR A 23 14.66 1.06 -1.68
N VAL A 24 13.94 1.25 -0.57
CA VAL A 24 12.55 1.72 -0.61
C VAL A 24 12.42 3.03 -1.40
N LYS A 25 13.42 3.92 -1.30
CA LYS A 25 13.45 5.18 -2.07
C LYS A 25 13.48 4.95 -3.58
N GLU A 26 14.29 4.00 -4.06
CA GLU A 26 14.35 3.64 -5.48
C GLU A 26 13.03 3.02 -5.94
N GLU A 27 12.45 2.12 -5.15
CA GLU A 27 11.17 1.50 -5.51
C GLU A 27 10.04 2.52 -5.58
N LEU A 28 9.97 3.45 -4.63
CA LEU A 28 8.98 4.53 -4.65
C LEU A 28 9.15 5.44 -5.87
N ARG A 29 10.38 5.78 -6.23
CA ARG A 29 10.68 6.60 -7.42
C ARG A 29 10.27 5.87 -8.70
N ASP A 30 10.66 4.62 -8.86
CA ASP A 30 10.32 3.81 -10.04
C ASP A 30 8.81 3.68 -10.20
N ASN A 31 8.10 3.40 -9.10
CA ASN A 31 6.65 3.27 -9.09
C ASN A 31 5.95 4.59 -9.42
N LEU A 32 6.43 5.71 -8.88
CA LEU A 32 5.88 7.04 -9.18
C LEU A 32 6.09 7.38 -10.67
N LEU A 33 7.29 7.16 -11.21
CA LEU A 33 7.58 7.38 -12.62
C LEU A 33 6.73 6.51 -13.54
N ALA A 34 6.51 5.24 -13.18
CA ALA A 34 5.62 4.36 -13.93
C ALA A 34 4.20 4.92 -13.98
N ARG A 35 3.64 5.30 -12.82
CA ARG A 35 2.30 5.90 -12.71
C ARG A 35 2.16 7.25 -13.43
N MET A 36 3.22 8.05 -13.43
CA MET A 36 3.23 9.31 -14.17
C MET A 36 3.21 9.09 -15.69
N ARG A 37 3.84 8.01 -16.18
CA ARG A 37 3.86 7.66 -17.61
C ARG A 37 2.55 7.05 -18.09
N ASP A 38 1.94 6.20 -17.28
CA ASP A 38 0.68 5.54 -17.63
C ASP A 38 -0.57 6.40 -17.34
N GLY A 39 -0.39 7.53 -16.62
CA GLY A 39 -1.47 8.46 -16.28
C GLY A 39 -2.39 7.96 -15.15
N SER A 40 -2.02 6.88 -14.47
CA SER A 40 -2.77 6.31 -13.36
C SER A 40 -2.71 7.20 -12.12
N PRO A 41 -3.68 7.04 -11.19
CA PRO A 41 -3.61 7.70 -9.89
C PRO A 41 -2.29 7.39 -9.17
N ARG A 42 -1.54 8.45 -8.84
CA ARG A 42 -0.22 8.35 -8.20
C ARG A 42 -0.34 7.89 -6.75
N PHE A 43 -1.38 8.38 -6.05
CA PHE A 43 -1.66 8.09 -4.65
C PHE A 43 -3.11 7.58 -4.48
N PRO A 44 -3.39 6.32 -4.85
CA PRO A 44 -4.73 5.76 -4.69
C PRO A 44 -5.10 5.72 -3.20
N GLY A 45 -6.23 6.34 -2.85
CA GLY A 45 -6.75 6.38 -1.48
C GLY A 45 -6.41 7.65 -0.69
N ILE A 46 -5.57 8.56 -1.22
CA ILE A 46 -5.42 9.90 -0.67
C ILE A 46 -6.40 10.82 -1.39
N VAL A 47 -7.35 11.41 -0.65
CA VAL A 47 -8.40 12.28 -1.20
C VAL A 47 -8.27 13.67 -0.58
N GLY A 48 -8.38 14.72 -1.40
CA GLY A 48 -8.42 16.11 -0.91
C GLY A 48 -7.06 16.78 -0.71
N TYR A 49 -5.97 16.13 -1.13
CA TYR A 49 -4.60 16.66 -1.03
C TYR A 49 -3.93 16.92 -2.39
N ASP A 50 -4.66 16.76 -3.50
CA ASP A 50 -4.15 16.90 -4.87
C ASP A 50 -3.55 18.27 -5.16
N GLY A 51 -4.13 19.34 -4.57
CA GLY A 51 -3.66 20.71 -4.75
C GLY A 51 -2.78 21.26 -3.63
N THR A 52 -2.43 20.45 -2.63
CA THR A 52 -1.70 20.92 -1.45
C THR A 52 -0.42 20.12 -1.24
N VAL A 53 -0.52 18.98 -0.56
CA VAL A 53 0.63 18.22 -0.07
C VAL A 53 1.15 17.22 -1.11
N LEU A 54 0.27 16.64 -1.93
CA LEU A 54 0.69 15.62 -2.91
C LEU A 54 1.77 16.11 -3.89
N PRO A 55 1.71 17.34 -4.44
CA PRO A 55 2.79 17.86 -5.28
C PRO A 55 4.15 17.96 -4.58
N GLU A 56 4.19 18.20 -3.27
CA GLU A 56 5.44 18.24 -2.51
C GLU A 56 5.97 16.83 -2.26
N VAL A 57 5.09 15.87 -1.96
CA VAL A 57 5.44 14.45 -1.83
C VAL A 57 6.03 13.91 -3.12
N GLU A 58 5.43 14.22 -4.27
CA GLU A 58 5.97 13.82 -5.59
C GLU A 58 7.39 14.33 -5.78
N ARG A 59 7.63 15.61 -5.51
CA ARG A 59 8.96 16.22 -5.64
C ARG A 59 9.97 15.59 -4.67
N ALA A 60 9.57 15.33 -3.42
CA ALA A 60 10.43 14.70 -2.42
C ALA A 60 10.84 13.27 -2.84
N ILE A 61 9.91 12.48 -3.35
CA ILE A 61 10.18 11.12 -3.86
C ILE A 61 11.13 11.17 -5.07
N LEU A 62 10.87 12.07 -6.02
CA LEU A 62 11.73 12.24 -7.19
C LEU A 62 13.14 12.69 -6.79
N ALA A 63 13.26 13.60 -5.81
CA ALA A 63 14.54 14.06 -5.29
C ALA A 63 15.24 13.03 -4.38
N GLY A 64 14.51 12.03 -3.86
CA GLY A 64 15.05 11.08 -2.88
C GLY A 64 15.20 11.65 -1.47
N HIS A 65 14.46 12.71 -1.15
CA HIS A 65 14.46 13.36 0.15
C HIS A 65 13.78 12.48 1.21
N ASP A 66 14.23 12.64 2.45
CA ASP A 66 13.55 12.09 3.61
C ASP A 66 12.37 13.00 3.98
N MET A 67 11.23 12.39 4.28
CA MET A 67 9.99 13.11 4.57
C MET A 67 9.21 12.43 5.69
N VAL A 68 8.58 13.22 6.54
CA VAL A 68 7.73 12.75 7.64
C VAL A 68 6.31 13.25 7.39
N LEU A 69 5.36 12.32 7.29
CA LEU A 69 3.94 12.64 7.12
C LEU A 69 3.27 12.59 8.50
N LEU A 70 2.73 13.74 8.93
CA LEU A 70 1.96 13.88 10.15
C LEU A 70 0.50 14.11 9.79
N GLY A 71 -0.38 13.26 10.31
CA GLY A 71 -1.83 13.40 10.15
C GLY A 71 -2.50 13.39 11.50
N GLU A 72 -3.41 14.35 11.72
CA GLU A 72 -4.37 14.27 12.81
C GLU A 72 -5.18 12.97 12.60
N ARG A 73 -5.15 12.06 13.58
CA ARG A 73 -5.97 10.84 13.49
C ARG A 73 -7.44 11.27 13.40
N GLY A 74 -8.08 10.96 12.28
CA GLY A 74 -9.53 11.05 12.16
C GLY A 74 -10.15 10.37 13.38
N ARG A 75 -11.02 11.09 14.07
CA ARG A 75 -11.80 10.57 15.20
C ARG A 75 -12.64 9.41 14.68
N ALA A 76 -12.08 8.21 14.71
CA ALA A 76 -12.83 6.99 14.46
C ALA A 76 -13.98 7.00 15.46
N ARG A 77 -15.22 7.11 14.99
CA ARG A 77 -16.39 6.88 15.83
C ARG A 77 -16.52 5.36 15.95
N PRO A 78 -16.21 4.74 17.11
CA PRO A 78 -16.55 3.36 17.31
C PRO A 78 -18.05 3.33 17.59
N GLY A 79 -18.85 2.94 16.61
CA GLY A 79 -20.30 3.00 16.80
C GLY A 79 -21.22 2.58 15.66
N SER A 80 -20.75 1.81 14.69
CA SER A 80 -21.65 1.00 13.87
C SER A 80 -21.38 -0.47 14.19
N SER A 81 -21.79 -0.86 15.39
CA SER A 81 -21.91 -2.26 15.81
C SER A 81 -22.94 -2.95 14.93
N ALA A 82 -22.50 -3.62 13.87
CA ALA A 82 -23.23 -4.77 13.35
C ALA A 82 -23.02 -5.91 14.35
N PRO A 83 -24.07 -6.52 14.93
CA PRO A 83 -23.89 -7.69 15.78
C PRO A 83 -23.39 -8.84 14.91
N TRP A 84 -22.18 -9.29 15.19
CA TRP A 84 -21.64 -10.57 14.76
C TRP A 84 -22.57 -11.67 15.27
N SER A 85 -23.45 -12.18 14.40
CA SER A 85 -24.25 -13.37 14.65
C SER A 85 -23.36 -14.60 14.46
N GLY A 86 -22.78 -15.08 15.55
CA GLY A 86 -22.16 -16.39 15.60
C GLY A 86 -23.25 -17.44 15.82
N SER A 87 -23.61 -18.17 14.77
CA SER A 87 -24.41 -19.39 14.91
C SER A 87 -23.57 -20.47 15.58
N SER A 88 -23.75 -20.66 16.89
CA SER A 88 -23.21 -21.79 17.61
C SER A 88 -24.10 -23.03 17.40
N THR A 89 -23.49 -24.06 16.85
CA THR A 89 -24.00 -25.42 16.75
C THR A 89 -24.41 -25.97 18.12
N SER A 90 -25.69 -26.29 18.27
CA SER A 90 -26.22 -27.30 19.19
C SER A 90 -27.13 -28.18 18.33
N GLY A 91 -27.22 -29.49 18.45
CA GLY A 91 -26.76 -30.46 19.41
C GLY A 91 -27.55 -31.74 19.11
N ARG A 92 -26.88 -32.90 19.19
CA ARG A 92 -27.43 -34.24 19.49
C ARG A 92 -28.84 -34.57 18.97
N ARG A 93 -28.92 -35.46 17.98
CA ARG A 93 -29.33 -36.88 18.10
C ARG A 93 -29.33 -37.53 16.72
#